data_AF-A0A7V8YKU0-F1
#
_entry.id   AF-A0A7V8YKU0-F1
#
_cell.length_a   1.000
_cell.length_b   1.000
_cell.length_c   1.000
_cell.angle_alpha   90.00
_cell.angle_beta   90.00
_cell.angle_gamma   90.00
#
_symmetry.space_group_name_H-M   'P 1'
#
loop_
_entity.id
_entity.type
_entity.pdbx_description
1 polymer ?
#
loop_
_entity_poly.entity_id
_entity_poly.type
_entity_poly.pdbx_seq_one_letter_code
_entity_poly.pdbx_strand_id
1 'polypeptide(L)'
;MSSQDSKHDAADHAGDIDADDALTARRFGGDRFTVTMEQSAGSRAAPVVLSVTGELDFATIGQFHDVHAKALAVLADAPQRGLVVDLSRVDFLGSTALAALIAIHRELTLRGGWLRIVTGGGRRVRHPFEATRLDAVLPLYNTMSDALANEG
;
A
#
# COMPACT_ATOMS: atom_id res chain seq x y z
N MET A 1 8.01 -23.79 -55.29
CA MET A 1 7.38 -24.93 -54.61
C MET A 1 8.05 -24.98 -53.24
N SER A 2 7.47 -24.30 -52.24
CA SER A 2 6.40 -24.83 -51.37
C SER A 2 6.97 -26.00 -50.57
N SER A 3 7.05 -26.00 -49.25
CA SER A 3 6.26 -25.29 -48.23
C SER A 3 6.94 -25.47 -46.86
N GLN A 4 6.76 -24.45 -45.99
CA GLN A 4 6.40 -24.56 -44.54
C GLN A 4 7.39 -25.28 -43.57
N ASP A 5 7.47 -24.98 -42.28
CA ASP A 5 6.67 -24.13 -41.39
C ASP A 5 7.48 -23.81 -40.12
N SER A 6 7.08 -22.70 -39.49
CA SER A 6 6.99 -22.42 -38.05
C SER A 6 7.84 -23.19 -37.04
N LYS A 7 8.53 -22.47 -36.14
CA LYS A 7 7.95 -21.89 -34.91
C LYS A 7 9.11 -21.45 -34.00
N HIS A 8 9.21 -20.14 -33.74
CA HIS A 8 10.12 -19.63 -32.72
C HIS A 8 9.45 -19.86 -31.37
N ASP A 9 9.88 -20.89 -30.64
CA ASP A 9 9.35 -21.20 -29.32
C ASP A 9 9.70 -20.09 -28.33
N ALA A 10 8.65 -19.50 -27.79
CA ALA A 10 8.69 -18.77 -26.54
C ALA A 10 8.90 -19.78 -25.40
N ALA A 11 10.10 -19.81 -24.83
CA ALA A 11 10.30 -20.26 -23.45
C ALA A 11 10.20 -19.01 -22.59
N ASP A 12 9.02 -18.67 -22.08
CA ASP A 12 8.48 -19.22 -20.83
C ASP A 12 9.56 -19.26 -19.74
N HIS A 13 9.71 -18.11 -19.07
CA HIS A 13 10.44 -18.00 -17.81
C HIS A 13 9.41 -17.68 -16.72
N ALA A 14 8.45 -18.60 -16.55
CA ALA A 14 7.73 -18.74 -15.31
C ALA A 14 8.73 -19.27 -14.28
N GLY A 15 9.41 -18.35 -13.59
CA GLY A 15 10.19 -18.69 -12.41
C GLY A 15 9.23 -19.26 -11.36
N ASP A 16 9.47 -20.52 -10.99
CA ASP A 16 8.89 -21.16 -9.82
C ASP A 16 8.99 -20.22 -8.61
N ILE A 17 7.84 -19.90 -8.03
CA ILE A 17 7.77 -19.19 -6.76
C ILE A 17 7.44 -20.27 -5.72
N ASP A 18 8.48 -20.63 -4.95
CA ASP A 18 8.41 -21.62 -3.86
C ASP A 18 7.27 -21.31 -2.88
N ALA A 19 6.56 -22.36 -2.48
CA ALA A 19 5.34 -22.34 -1.69
C ALA A 19 5.57 -22.24 -0.16
N ASP A 20 6.58 -21.49 0.29
CA ASP A 20 6.92 -21.33 1.72
C ASP A 20 6.83 -19.85 2.20
N ASP A 21 5.88 -19.10 1.63
CA ASP A 21 5.75 -17.65 1.85
C ASP A 21 4.84 -17.34 3.04
N ALA A 22 5.33 -17.59 4.25
CA ALA A 22 4.71 -17.13 5.50
C ALA A 22 4.96 -15.61 5.67
N LEU A 23 3.99 -14.80 5.23
CA LEU A 23 3.97 -13.34 5.23
C LEU A 23 5.07 -12.71 4.33
N THR A 24 4.72 -12.31 3.10
CA THR A 24 5.66 -11.67 2.17
C THR A 24 5.95 -10.21 2.56
N ALA A 25 6.56 -9.99 3.72
CA ALA A 25 6.95 -8.67 4.19
C ALA A 25 8.10 -8.14 3.32
N ARG A 26 7.87 -7.05 2.58
CA ARG A 26 8.84 -6.43 1.67
C ARG A 26 9.20 -5.04 2.17
N ARG A 27 10.48 -4.83 2.49
CA ARG A 27 11.00 -3.52 2.93
C ARG A 27 11.48 -2.69 1.75
N PHE A 28 11.14 -1.40 1.76
CA PHE A 28 11.57 -0.38 0.81
C PHE A 28 12.06 0.87 1.56
N GLY A 29 13.02 1.61 0.99
CA GLY A 29 13.54 2.86 1.56
C GLY A 29 14.92 2.73 2.22
N GLY A 30 15.24 3.65 3.13
CA GLY A 30 16.53 3.78 3.82
C GLY A 30 16.40 4.46 5.20
N ASP A 31 17.46 5.12 5.68
CA ASP A 31 17.54 5.62 7.07
C ASP A 31 16.49 6.69 7.43
N ARG A 32 16.13 7.59 6.52
CA ARG A 32 15.14 8.66 6.78
C ARG A 32 13.68 8.23 6.61
N PHE A 33 13.46 7.17 5.84
CA PHE A 33 12.14 6.73 5.44
C PHE A 33 12.18 5.26 5.07
N THR A 34 11.29 4.48 5.67
CA THR A 34 11.13 3.07 5.33
C THR A 34 9.65 2.76 5.20
N VAL A 35 9.30 1.93 4.22
CA VAL A 35 7.98 1.31 4.08
C VAL A 35 8.15 -0.20 4.13
N THR A 36 7.37 -0.86 4.95
CA THR A 36 7.21 -2.32 4.91
C THR A 36 5.85 -2.62 4.32
N MET A 37 5.82 -3.43 3.26
CA MET A 37 4.60 -3.90 2.62
C MET A 37 4.35 -5.33 3.05
N GLU A 38 3.15 -5.62 3.56
CA GLU A 38 2.76 -6.94 4.05
C GLU A 38 1.38 -7.32 3.51
N GLN A 39 1.15 -8.61 3.28
CA GLN A 39 -0.18 -9.19 3.04
C GLN A 39 -0.21 -10.55 3.71
N SER A 40 -1.36 -10.91 4.31
CA SER A 40 -1.51 -12.23 4.94
C SER A 40 -1.29 -13.34 3.91
N ALA A 41 -0.33 -14.21 4.20
CA ALA A 41 -0.01 -15.34 3.36
C ALA A 41 -1.23 -16.23 3.09
N GLY A 42 -1.33 -16.71 1.85
CA GLY A 42 -2.42 -17.58 1.42
C GLY A 42 -3.80 -16.92 1.35
N SER A 43 -3.92 -15.60 1.63
CA SER A 43 -5.19 -14.89 1.55
C SER A 43 -5.10 -13.66 0.65
N ARG A 44 -5.53 -13.83 -0.60
CA ARG A 44 -5.76 -12.69 -1.52
C ARG A 44 -6.93 -11.80 -1.09
N ALA A 45 -7.77 -12.25 -0.18
CA ALA A 45 -8.84 -11.44 0.40
C ALA A 45 -8.33 -10.52 1.52
N ALA A 46 -7.16 -10.79 2.09
CA ALA A 46 -6.59 -9.93 3.10
C ALA A 46 -6.14 -8.59 2.49
N PRO A 47 -6.34 -7.46 3.20
CA PRO A 47 -5.83 -6.19 2.75
C PRO A 47 -4.31 -6.19 2.69
N VAL A 48 -3.75 -5.38 1.80
CA VAL A 48 -2.32 -5.05 1.83
C VAL A 48 -2.11 -4.00 2.92
N VAL A 49 -1.01 -4.14 3.66
CA VAL A 49 -0.58 -3.22 4.71
C VAL A 49 0.70 -2.54 4.30
N LEU A 50 0.74 -1.21 4.39
CA LEU A 50 1.94 -0.40 4.21
C LEU A 50 2.28 0.30 5.52
N SER A 51 3.26 -0.24 6.24
CA SER A 51 3.78 0.37 7.48
C SER A 51 4.91 1.33 7.18
N VAL A 52 4.71 2.60 7.50
CA VAL A 52 5.63 3.70 7.18
C VAL A 52 6.32 4.19 8.45
N THR A 53 7.62 4.47 8.34
CA THR A 53 8.43 5.04 9.43
C THR A 53 9.31 6.17 8.96
N GLY A 54 9.64 7.08 9.88
CA GLY A 54 10.50 8.22 9.61
C GLY A 54 9.69 9.37 9.03
N GLU A 55 10.17 9.97 7.95
CA GLU A 55 9.58 11.19 7.40
C GLU A 55 8.89 10.93 6.05
N LEU A 56 7.62 11.33 5.95
CA LEU A 56 6.87 11.29 4.69
C LEU A 56 6.62 12.72 4.21
N ASP A 57 7.46 13.19 3.29
CA ASP A 57 7.49 14.55 2.78
C ASP A 57 7.81 14.58 1.28
N PHE A 58 8.06 15.78 0.72
CA PHE A 58 8.41 15.94 -0.69
C PHE A 58 9.62 15.10 -1.15
N ALA A 59 10.62 14.91 -0.29
CA ALA A 59 11.83 14.16 -0.64
C ALA A 59 11.60 12.64 -0.65
N THR A 60 10.67 12.14 0.16
CA THR A 60 10.42 10.70 0.32
C THR A 60 9.17 10.21 -0.42
N ILE A 61 8.29 11.12 -0.85
CA ILE A 61 7.01 10.76 -1.46
C ILE A 61 7.15 9.94 -2.74
N GLY A 62 8.20 10.16 -3.54
CA GLY A 62 8.45 9.38 -4.75
C GLY A 62 8.62 7.89 -4.44
N GLN A 63 9.38 7.57 -3.39
CA GLN A 63 9.57 6.18 -2.95
C GLN A 63 8.26 5.58 -2.42
N PHE A 64 7.45 6.37 -1.70
CA PHE A 64 6.13 5.93 -1.26
C PHE A 64 5.21 5.61 -2.44
N HIS A 65 5.22 6.43 -3.49
CA HIS A 65 4.46 6.18 -4.72
C HIS A 65 4.85 4.86 -5.41
N ASP A 66 6.14 4.55 -5.49
CA ASP A 66 6.62 3.30 -6.07
C ASP A 66 6.12 2.08 -5.29
N VAL A 67 6.10 2.16 -3.96
CA VAL A 67 5.60 1.08 -3.10
C VAL A 67 4.09 0.97 -3.20
N HIS A 68 3.38 2.09 -3.22
CA HIS A 68 1.94 2.13 -3.44
C HIS A 68 1.55 1.49 -4.79
N ALA A 69 2.27 1.79 -5.87
CA ALA A 69 2.01 1.18 -7.18
C ALA A 69 2.14 -0.35 -7.15
N LYS A 70 3.13 -0.87 -6.40
CA LYS A 70 3.30 -2.32 -6.18
C LYS A 70 2.15 -2.90 -5.36
N ALA A 71 1.68 -2.19 -4.33
CA ALA A 71 0.51 -2.59 -3.56
C ALA A 71 -0.75 -2.67 -4.43
N LEU A 72 -0.98 -1.69 -5.31
CA LEU A 72 -2.08 -1.72 -6.26
C LEU A 72 -1.98 -2.87 -7.25
N ALA A 73 -0.78 -3.20 -7.72
CA ALA A 73 -0.58 -4.36 -8.59
C ALA A 73 -0.95 -5.67 -7.89
N VAL A 74 -0.61 -5.83 -6.61
CA VAL A 74 -1.03 -6.99 -5.80
C VAL A 74 -2.55 -7.03 -5.64
N LEU A 75 -3.18 -5.88 -5.41
CA LEU A 75 -4.63 -5.76 -5.27
C LEU A 75 -5.38 -5.81 -6.62
N ALA A 76 -4.69 -5.84 -7.76
CA ALA A 76 -5.30 -5.73 -9.09
C ALA A 76 -6.29 -6.87 -9.37
N ASP A 77 -5.96 -8.09 -8.94
CA ASP A 77 -6.76 -9.31 -9.13
C ASP A 77 -7.30 -9.87 -7.81
N ALA A 78 -7.22 -9.08 -6.73
CA ALA A 78 -7.71 -9.49 -5.42
C ALA A 78 -9.25 -9.44 -5.37
N PRO A 79 -9.92 -10.41 -4.73
CA PRO A 79 -11.36 -10.37 -4.53
C PRO A 79 -11.80 -9.18 -3.67
N GLN A 80 -10.91 -8.69 -2.80
CA GLN A 80 -11.08 -7.45 -2.05
C GLN A 80 -9.88 -6.54 -2.24
N ARG A 81 -10.14 -5.25 -2.46
CA ARG A 81 -9.10 -4.23 -2.72
C ARG A 81 -8.90 -3.34 -1.50
N GLY A 82 -8.49 -3.95 -0.39
CA GLY A 82 -8.24 -3.24 0.86
C GLY A 82 -6.79 -2.80 0.97
N LEU A 83 -6.56 -1.52 1.28
CA LEU A 83 -5.24 -1.00 1.62
C LEU A 83 -5.30 -0.35 3.01
N VAL A 84 -4.39 -0.77 3.89
CA VAL A 84 -4.13 -0.10 5.16
C VAL A 84 -2.77 0.59 5.08
N VAL A 85 -2.72 1.88 5.42
CA VAL A 85 -1.47 2.62 5.57
C VAL A 85 -1.27 2.93 7.05
N ASP A 86 -0.26 2.31 7.65
CA ASP A 86 0.10 2.55 9.03
C ASP A 86 1.18 3.64 9.13
N LEU A 87 0.77 4.78 9.67
CA LEU A 87 1.60 5.96 9.90
C LEU A 87 1.96 6.13 11.38
N SER A 88 1.65 5.16 12.25
CA SER A 88 1.84 5.27 13.71
C SER A 88 3.29 5.58 14.13
N ARG A 89 4.26 5.23 13.29
CA ARG A 89 5.70 5.45 13.50
C ARG A 89 6.30 6.51 12.57
N VAL A 90 5.47 7.36 11.98
CA VAL A 90 5.90 8.51 11.18
C VAL A 90 6.19 9.68 12.11
N ASP A 91 7.39 10.23 12.00
CA ASP A 91 7.86 11.36 12.80
C ASP A 91 7.40 12.71 12.23
N PHE A 92 7.24 12.75 10.90
CA PHE A 92 6.83 13.94 10.16
C PHE A 92 5.99 13.62 8.93
N LEU A 93 4.90 14.37 8.74
CA LEU A 93 3.99 14.24 7.61
C LEU A 93 3.81 15.60 6.92
N GLY A 94 4.33 15.72 5.70
CA GLY A 94 4.24 16.94 4.88
C GLY A 94 2.92 17.07 4.11
N SER A 95 2.68 18.25 3.52
CA SER A 95 1.48 18.50 2.70
C SER A 95 1.40 17.60 1.46
N THR A 96 2.53 17.30 0.82
CA THR A 96 2.60 16.39 -0.33
C THR A 96 2.19 14.97 0.05
N ALA A 97 2.48 14.53 1.28
CA ALA A 97 2.06 13.24 1.79
C ALA A 97 0.54 13.15 1.97
N LEU A 98 -0.07 14.19 2.52
CA LEU A 98 -1.54 14.28 2.62
C LEU A 98 -2.19 14.23 1.25
N ALA A 99 -1.67 14.99 0.29
CA ALA A 99 -2.18 14.99 -1.09
C ALA A 99 -2.08 13.60 -1.73
N ALA A 100 -0.97 12.89 -1.52
CA ALA A 100 -0.79 11.53 -2.01
C ALA A 100 -1.82 10.57 -1.39
N LEU A 101 -2.05 10.63 -0.08
CA LEU A 101 -3.03 9.77 0.60
C LEU A 101 -4.46 9.99 0.07
N ILE A 102 -4.83 11.23 -0.25
CA ILE A 102 -6.12 11.54 -0.90
C ILE A 102 -6.18 10.93 -2.30
N ALA A 103 -5.11 11.05 -3.08
CA ALA A 103 -5.06 10.48 -4.44
C ALA A 103 -5.21 8.96 -4.40
N ILE A 104 -4.51 8.30 -3.48
CA ILE A 104 -4.60 6.86 -3.22
C ILE A 104 -6.03 6.47 -2.83
N HIS A 105 -6.65 7.21 -1.90
CA HIS A 105 -8.04 6.94 -1.48
C HIS A 105 -9.00 7.02 -2.67
N ARG A 106 -8.88 8.05 -3.50
CA ARG A 106 -9.73 8.21 -4.69
C ARG A 106 -9.52 7.08 -5.69
N GLU A 107 -8.27 6.72 -5.96
CA GLU A 107 -7.94 5.63 -6.89
C GLU A 107 -8.49 4.29 -6.42
N LEU A 108 -8.34 3.95 -5.14
CA LEU A 108 -8.89 2.71 -4.59
C LEU A 108 -10.42 2.69 -4.64
N THR A 109 -11.07 3.79 -4.25
CA THR A 109 -12.53 3.89 -4.30
C THR A 109 -13.07 3.74 -5.72
N LEU A 110 -12.41 4.33 -6.73
CA LEU A 110 -12.78 4.17 -8.14
C LEU A 110 -12.68 2.72 -8.62
N ARG A 111 -11.80 1.92 -8.00
CA ARG A 111 -11.61 0.50 -8.29
C ARG A 111 -12.50 -0.41 -7.44
N GLY A 112 -13.41 0.14 -6.63
CA GLY A 112 -14.27 -0.61 -5.70
C GLY A 112 -13.54 -1.13 -4.46
N GLY A 113 -12.38 -0.54 -4.14
CA GLY A 113 -11.59 -0.81 -2.95
C GLY A 113 -11.76 0.24 -1.86
N TRP A 114 -10.95 0.12 -0.81
CA TRP A 114 -10.95 1.05 0.31
C TRP A 114 -9.53 1.35 0.80
N LEU A 115 -9.35 2.55 1.37
CA LEU A 115 -8.15 2.97 2.09
C LEU A 115 -8.49 3.21 3.55
N ARG A 116 -7.64 2.74 4.45
CA ARG A 116 -7.67 3.07 5.88
C ARG A 116 -6.31 3.52 6.37
N ILE A 117 -6.29 4.49 7.27
CA ILE A 117 -5.07 5.09 7.78
C ILE A 117 -4.98 4.87 9.28
N VAL A 118 -3.89 4.26 9.75
CA VAL A 118 -3.60 4.12 11.18
C VAL A 118 -2.67 5.25 11.59
N THR A 119 -3.08 6.02 12.60
CA THR A 119 -2.33 7.20 13.07
C THR A 119 -1.55 6.95 14.37
N GLY A 120 -1.75 5.80 15.02
CA GLY A 120 -1.17 5.51 16.34
C GLY A 120 -1.70 6.39 17.48
N GLY A 121 -2.72 7.22 17.23
CA GLY A 121 -3.24 8.19 18.20
C GLY A 121 -2.31 9.39 18.46
N GLY A 122 -1.17 9.49 17.77
CA GLY A 122 -0.19 10.54 17.97
C GLY A 122 -0.58 11.87 17.34
N ARG A 123 -0.45 12.99 18.08
CA ARG A 123 -0.75 14.34 17.59
C ARG A 123 0.05 14.73 16.34
N ARG A 124 1.28 14.23 16.20
CA ARG A 124 2.18 14.54 15.05
C ARG A 124 1.56 14.14 13.71
N VAL A 125 0.93 12.97 13.68
CA VAL A 125 0.31 12.41 12.47
C VAL A 125 -1.12 12.91 12.33
N ARG A 126 -1.89 12.99 13.42
CA ARG A 126 -3.30 13.41 13.39
C ARG A 126 -3.50 14.88 13.06
N HIS A 127 -2.68 15.77 13.63
CA HIS A 127 -2.86 17.21 13.49
C HIS A 127 -2.86 17.71 12.03
N PRO A 128 -1.96 17.23 11.14
CA PRO A 128 -2.05 17.55 9.72
C PRO A 128 -3.39 17.19 9.07
N PHE A 129 -4.01 16.05 9.41
CA PHE A 129 -5.34 15.69 8.89
C PHE A 129 -6.44 16.60 9.43
N GLU A 130 -6.43 16.85 10.74
CA GLU A 130 -7.43 17.71 11.41
C GLU A 130 -7.35 19.16 10.91
N ALA A 131 -6.13 19.70 10.79
CA ALA A 131 -5.90 21.06 10.29
C ALA A 131 -6.37 21.25 8.83
N THR A 132 -6.35 20.18 8.04
CA THR A 132 -6.79 20.18 6.64
C THR A 132 -8.21 19.61 6.44
N ARG A 133 -8.91 19.25 7.53
CA ARG A 133 -10.22 18.58 7.55
C ARG A 133 -10.28 17.29 6.72
N LEU A 134 -9.14 16.63 6.56
CA LEU A 134 -9.06 15.36 5.84
C LEU A 134 -9.54 14.18 6.68
N ASP A 135 -9.67 14.35 7.99
CA ASP A 135 -10.31 13.40 8.90
C ASP A 135 -11.80 13.16 8.60
N ALA A 136 -12.46 14.10 7.91
CA ALA A 136 -13.83 13.92 7.41
C ALA A 136 -13.92 13.15 6.07
N VAL A 137 -12.78 12.96 5.39
CA VAL A 137 -12.71 12.35 4.05
C VAL A 137 -12.01 10.99 4.10
N LEU A 138 -10.94 10.89 4.89
CA LEU A 138 -10.11 9.70 5.01
C LEU A 138 -10.49 8.94 6.29
N PRO A 139 -10.74 7.62 6.22
CA PRO A 139 -10.96 6.81 7.40
C PRO A 139 -9.69 6.72 8.26
N LEU A 140 -9.69 7.43 9.40
CA LEU A 140 -8.58 7.45 10.35
C LEU A 140 -8.87 6.55 11.55
N TYR A 141 -7.89 5.71 11.88
CA TYR A 141 -7.93 4.78 13.00
C TYR A 141 -6.76 5.04 13.93
N ASN A 142 -6.93 4.70 15.21
CA ASN A 142 -5.85 4.81 16.18
C ASN A 142 -4.94 3.58 16.15
N THR A 143 -5.50 2.40 15.92
CA THR A 143 -4.74 1.14 15.91
C THR A 143 -4.96 0.33 14.63
N MET A 144 -4.01 -0.56 14.37
CA MET A 144 -4.11 -1.54 13.27
C MET A 144 -5.32 -2.46 13.46
N SER A 145 -5.59 -2.87 14.71
CA SER A 145 -6.73 -3.71 15.04
C SER A 145 -8.04 -3.03 14.66
N ASP A 146 -8.21 -1.74 14.96
CA ASP A 146 -9.44 -1.01 14.61
C ASP A 146 -9.61 -0.90 13.09
N ALA A 147 -8.51 -0.66 12.38
CA ALA A 147 -8.50 -0.55 10.92
C ALA A 147 -8.84 -1.87 10.24
N LEU A 148 -8.43 -3.01 10.80
CA LEU A 148 -8.70 -4.35 10.26
C LEU A 148 -10.08 -4.89 10.67
N ALA A 149 -10.52 -4.63 11.90
CA ALA A 149 -11.78 -5.14 12.44
C ALA A 149 -13.03 -4.48 11.84
N ASN A 150 -12.89 -3.27 11.30
CA ASN A 150 -13.96 -2.70 10.51
C ASN A 150 -14.00 -3.46 9.18
N GLU A 151 -14.98 -4.32 8.97
CA GLU A 151 -15.32 -4.74 7.62
C GLU A 151 -16.23 -3.63 7.09
N GLY A 152 -15.79 -2.95 6.03
CA GLY A 152 -16.58 -1.87 5.43
C GLY A 152 -17.82 -2.44 4.76
#